data_AF-A0A520KSL9-F1
#
_entry.id   AF-A0A520KSL9-F1
#
_cell.length_a   1.000
_cell.length_b   1.000
_cell.length_c   1.000
_cell.angle_alpha   90.00
_cell.angle_beta   90.00
_cell.angle_gamma   90.00
#
_symmetry.space_group_name_H-M   'P 1'
#
loop_
_entity.id
_entity.type
_entity.pdbx_description
1 polymer ?
#
loop_
_entity_poly.entity_id
_entity_poly.type
_entity_poly.pdbx_seq_one_letter_code
_entity_poly.pdbx_strand_id
1 'polypeptide(L)'
;MIFAKEDINTPIPAMIKKIKKTNGYTTEIVFSLQDVMNNKQLLIIKEEVINEFNKLLRKIKNIVGTNIPSKIPRKKIWEIGHTILEERKKIGKKYGVDITNIIQAVAEEIGLSKSSIQYMVQFSAMLPKNKVREEISWGKYQEAIQLINKTDFNQCITLIEKGELKTTKEIRNYVRQKNNERRTK
;
A
#
# COMPACT_ATOMS: atom_id res chain seq x y z
N MET A 1 -6.35 -36.50 -26.34
CA MET A 1 -6.17 -35.87 -25.01
C MET A 1 -6.00 -34.38 -25.25
N ILE A 2 -7.08 -33.61 -25.12
CA ILE A 2 -7.05 -32.16 -25.32
C ILE A 2 -6.57 -31.57 -24.01
N PHE A 3 -5.30 -31.19 -23.93
CA PHE A 3 -4.83 -30.37 -22.83
C PHE A 3 -5.55 -29.02 -22.96
N ALA A 4 -6.40 -28.73 -21.99
CA ALA A 4 -7.06 -27.44 -21.86
C ALA A 4 -6.00 -26.34 -21.94
N LYS A 5 -6.22 -25.35 -22.81
CA LYS A 5 -5.53 -24.07 -22.73
C LYS A 5 -5.92 -23.47 -21.38
N GLU A 6 -5.06 -23.59 -20.37
CA GLU A 6 -5.16 -22.80 -19.15
C GLU A 6 -5.12 -21.33 -19.56
N ASP A 7 -6.09 -20.55 -19.07
CA ASP A 7 -6.16 -19.12 -19.29
C ASP A 7 -4.84 -18.46 -18.86
N ILE A 8 -4.07 -17.97 -19.83
CA ILE A 8 -2.71 -17.41 -19.71
C ILE A 8 -2.69 -16.06 -18.95
N ASN A 9 -3.76 -15.68 -18.25
CA ASN A 9 -3.90 -14.34 -17.66
C ASN A 9 -3.90 -14.28 -16.12
N THR A 10 -3.63 -15.38 -15.43
CA THR A 10 -3.53 -15.34 -13.96
C THR A 10 -2.12 -14.92 -13.54
N PRO A 11 -1.94 -13.78 -12.86
CA PRO A 11 -0.61 -13.34 -12.42
C PRO A 11 -0.03 -14.33 -11.40
N ILE A 12 1.24 -14.65 -11.55
CA ILE A 12 1.97 -15.58 -10.69
C ILE A 12 2.24 -14.89 -9.34
N PRO A 13 1.80 -15.48 -8.22
CA PRO A 13 2.02 -14.88 -6.91
C PRO A 13 3.50 -14.90 -6.55
N ALA A 14 3.98 -13.78 -6.02
CA ALA A 14 5.33 -13.66 -5.51
C ALA A 14 5.35 -12.90 -4.18
N MET A 15 6.45 -13.06 -3.45
CA MET A 15 6.73 -12.30 -2.24
C MET A 15 8.11 -11.67 -2.33
N ILE A 16 8.28 -10.50 -1.72
CA ILE A 16 9.60 -9.93 -1.46
C ILE A 16 10.00 -10.25 -0.03
N LYS A 17 11.20 -10.81 0.16
CA LYS A 17 11.74 -11.19 1.47
C LYS A 17 13.12 -10.61 1.68
N LYS A 18 13.38 -10.17 2.91
CA LYS A 18 14.71 -9.85 3.38
C LYS A 18 15.39 -11.13 3.88
N ILE A 19 16.41 -11.58 3.17
CA ILE A 19 17.14 -12.82 3.43
C ILE A 19 18.48 -12.48 4.08
N LYS A 20 18.79 -13.13 5.20
CA LYS A 20 20.10 -13.02 5.85
C LYS A 20 21.11 -13.87 5.06
N LYS A 21 22.17 -13.23 4.58
CA LYS A 21 23.34 -13.85 3.95
C LYS A 21 24.56 -13.67 4.86
N THR A 22 25.67 -14.32 4.50
CA THR A 22 26.97 -14.19 5.19
C THR A 22 27.44 -12.74 5.32
N ASN A 23 27.15 -11.90 4.32
CA ASN A 23 27.58 -10.50 4.26
C ASN A 23 26.48 -9.48 4.62
N GLY A 24 25.45 -9.90 5.38
CA GLY A 24 24.36 -9.01 5.82
C GLY A 24 23.01 -9.45 5.30
N TYR A 25 22.18 -8.50 4.85
CA TYR A 25 20.83 -8.80 4.37
C TYR A 25 20.69 -8.41 2.90
N THR A 26 20.00 -9.27 2.14
CA THR A 26 19.61 -8.98 0.75
C THR A 26 18.12 -9.12 0.59
N THR A 27 17.52 -8.22 -0.17
CA THR A 27 16.08 -8.25 -0.46
C THR A 27 15.87 -8.92 -1.81
N GLU A 28 15.09 -10.00 -1.79
CA GLU A 28 14.87 -10.85 -2.95
C GLU A 28 13.39 -11.11 -3.17
N ILE A 29 13.00 -11.28 -4.42
CA ILE A 29 11.70 -11.82 -4.77
C ILE A 29 11.77 -13.35 -4.80
N VAL A 30 10.74 -13.97 -4.23
CA VAL A 30 10.59 -15.41 -4.11
C VAL A 30 9.26 -15.83 -4.72
N PHE A 31 9.30 -16.92 -5.46
CA PHE A 31 8.17 -17.60 -6.08
C PHE A 31 7.97 -18.96 -5.40
N SER A 32 6.83 -19.62 -5.63
CA SER A 32 6.67 -21.01 -5.21
C SER A 32 7.60 -21.91 -6.02
N LEU A 33 8.00 -23.05 -5.45
CA LEU A 33 8.84 -24.02 -6.16
C LEU A 33 8.14 -24.52 -7.44
N GLN A 34 6.83 -24.78 -7.36
CA GLN A 34 6.04 -25.26 -8.48
C GLN A 34 6.05 -24.27 -9.65
N ASP A 35 5.89 -22.97 -9.37
CA ASP A 35 5.90 -21.93 -10.40
C ASP A 35 7.26 -21.85 -11.10
N VAL A 36 8.36 -21.94 -10.34
CA VAL A 36 9.72 -21.91 -10.90
C VAL A 36 10.01 -23.13 -11.76
N MET A 37 9.53 -24.31 -11.36
CA MET A 37 9.67 -25.54 -12.14
C MET A 37 8.88 -25.48 -13.45
N ASN A 38 7.69 -24.88 -13.41
CA ASN A 38 6.81 -24.73 -14.56
C ASN A 38 7.22 -23.59 -15.50
N ASN A 39 7.92 -22.56 -14.98
CA ASN A 39 8.34 -21.40 -15.75
C ASN A 39 9.75 -20.91 -15.36
N LYS A 40 10.76 -21.39 -16.10
CA LYS A 40 12.16 -21.00 -15.90
C LYS A 40 12.44 -19.51 -16.18
N GLN A 41 11.58 -18.81 -16.93
CA GLN A 41 11.75 -17.38 -17.20
C GLN A 41 11.55 -16.53 -15.93
N LEU A 42 10.91 -17.08 -14.89
CA LEU A 42 10.77 -16.42 -13.59
C LEU A 42 12.11 -16.04 -12.95
N LEU A 43 13.19 -16.74 -13.29
CA LEU A 43 14.55 -16.40 -12.82
C LEU A 43 15.05 -15.08 -13.39
N ILE A 44 14.69 -14.75 -14.63
CA ILE A 44 15.05 -13.47 -15.28
C ILE A 44 14.11 -12.37 -14.77
N ILE A 45 12.80 -12.65 -14.75
CA ILE A 45 11.78 -11.72 -14.24
C ILE A 45 12.07 -11.29 -12.80
N LYS A 46 12.62 -12.20 -11.98
CA LYS A 46 13.05 -11.91 -10.60
C LYS A 46 13.92 -10.65 -10.51
N GLU A 47 14.94 -10.54 -11.35
CA GLU A 47 15.89 -9.41 -11.30
C GLU A 47 15.22 -8.10 -11.73
N GLU A 48 14.41 -8.14 -12.79
CA GLU A 48 13.70 -6.97 -13.29
C GLU A 48 12.67 -6.42 -12.29
N VAL A 49 11.91 -7.32 -11.65
CA VAL A 49 10.92 -6.94 -10.62
C VAL A 49 11.62 -6.32 -9.41
N ILE A 50 12.77 -6.86 -8.99
CA ILE A 50 13.55 -6.26 -7.89
C ILE A 50 14.08 -4.88 -8.27
N ASN A 51 14.49 -4.66 -9.51
CA ASN A 51 14.90 -3.34 -9.97
C ASN A 51 13.75 -2.33 -9.94
N GLU A 52 12.54 -2.71 -10.36
CA GLU A 52 11.35 -1.85 -10.24
C GLU A 52 10.98 -1.58 -8.77
N PHE A 53 11.06 -2.61 -7.92
CA PHE A 53 10.85 -2.44 -6.48
C PHE A 53 11.88 -1.48 -5.85
N ASN A 54 13.16 -1.58 -6.23
CA ASN A 54 14.19 -0.66 -5.76
C ASN A 54 13.94 0.79 -6.24
N LYS A 55 13.43 0.98 -7.46
CA LYS A 55 13.00 2.31 -7.94
C LYS A 55 11.85 2.86 -7.11
N LEU A 56 10.85 2.03 -6.78
CA LEU A 56 9.76 2.39 -5.86
C LEU A 56 10.33 2.84 -4.50
N LEU A 57 11.24 2.06 -3.91
CA LEU A 57 11.86 2.39 -2.62
C LEU A 57 12.59 3.73 -2.66
N ARG A 58 13.36 4.01 -3.72
CA ARG A 58 14.04 5.31 -3.88
C ARG A 58 13.04 6.47 -3.92
N LYS A 59 11.94 6.34 -4.67
CA LYS A 59 10.89 7.35 -4.74
C LYS A 59 10.29 7.63 -3.35
N ILE A 60 9.97 6.59 -2.59
CA ILE A 60 9.37 6.76 -1.26
C ILE A 60 10.39 7.29 -0.25
N LYS A 61 11.63 6.77 -0.24
CA LYS A 61 12.70 7.25 0.64
C LYS A 61 12.99 8.74 0.44
N ASN A 62 12.90 9.24 -0.79
CA ASN A 62 13.02 10.67 -1.07
C ASN A 62 11.89 11.52 -0.47
N ILE A 63 10.69 10.96 -0.30
CA ILE A 63 9.55 11.64 0.34
C ILE A 63 9.64 11.55 1.87
N VAL A 64 9.94 10.36 2.40
CA VAL A 64 10.03 10.12 3.84
C VAL A 64 11.24 10.84 4.43
N GLY A 65 12.40 10.77 3.78
CA GLY A 65 13.66 11.27 4.32
C GLY A 65 13.90 10.72 5.72
N THR A 66 14.11 11.62 6.68
CA THR A 66 14.21 11.31 8.12
C THR A 66 12.93 11.64 8.90
N ASN A 67 11.84 11.99 8.21
CA ASN A 67 10.63 12.49 8.84
C ASN A 67 9.72 11.35 9.29
N ILE A 68 9.17 11.50 10.50
CA ILE A 68 8.01 10.73 10.94
C ILE A 68 6.78 11.09 10.07
N PRO A 69 5.87 10.14 9.77
CA PRO A 69 4.74 10.39 8.88
C PRO A 69 3.91 11.63 9.21
N SER A 70 3.74 11.96 10.50
CA SER A 70 2.97 13.13 10.93
C SER A 70 3.55 14.46 10.43
N LYS A 71 4.86 14.53 10.18
CA LYS A 71 5.57 15.73 9.67
C LYS A 71 5.60 15.83 8.15
N ILE A 72 5.21 14.77 7.43
CA ILE A 72 5.19 14.77 5.96
C ILE A 72 3.93 15.49 5.46
N PRO A 73 4.00 16.38 4.44
CA PRO A 73 2.81 16.98 3.84
C PRO A 73 1.79 15.93 3.39
N ARG A 74 0.50 16.19 3.53
CA ARG A 74 -0.59 15.23 3.28
C ARG A 74 -0.63 14.78 1.84
N LYS A 75 -0.40 15.68 0.88
CA LYS A 75 -0.27 15.33 -0.54
C LYS A 75 0.93 14.42 -0.79
N LYS A 76 2.02 14.58 -0.02
CA LYS A 76 3.19 13.70 -0.10
C LYS A 76 2.92 12.33 0.52
N ILE A 77 2.20 12.25 1.64
CA ILE A 77 1.71 10.98 2.20
C ILE A 77 0.81 10.25 1.19
N TRP A 78 -0.09 10.98 0.54
CA TRP A 78 -0.94 10.45 -0.52
C TRP A 78 -0.10 9.90 -1.69
N GLU A 79 0.94 10.63 -2.12
CA GLU A 79 1.85 10.21 -3.18
C GLU A 79 2.55 8.89 -2.87
N ILE A 80 2.95 8.65 -1.61
CA ILE A 80 3.55 7.37 -1.20
C ILE A 80 2.58 6.22 -1.46
N GLY A 81 1.36 6.30 -0.93
CA GLY A 81 0.36 5.26 -1.10
C GLY A 81 0.01 5.01 -2.56
N HIS A 82 -0.17 6.09 -3.33
CA HIS A 82 -0.49 6.01 -4.75
C HIS A 82 0.65 5.36 -5.55
N THR A 83 1.90 5.74 -5.28
CA THR A 83 3.08 5.17 -5.97
C THR A 83 3.19 3.67 -5.72
N ILE A 84 2.90 3.20 -4.49
CA ILE A 84 2.90 1.76 -4.18
C ILE A 84 1.85 1.01 -5.02
N LEU A 85 0.63 1.56 -5.11
CA LEU A 85 -0.45 0.96 -5.90
C LEU A 85 -0.14 0.91 -7.39
N GLU A 86 0.38 2.00 -7.94
CA GLU A 86 0.70 2.10 -9.36
C GLU A 86 1.90 1.21 -9.74
N GLU A 87 2.96 1.17 -8.93
CA GLU A 87 4.08 0.27 -9.19
C GLU A 87 3.68 -1.21 -9.05
N ARG A 88 2.82 -1.57 -8.08
CA ARG A 88 2.27 -2.95 -7.99
C ARG A 88 1.52 -3.33 -9.27
N LYS A 89 0.62 -2.47 -9.75
CA LYS A 89 -0.14 -2.71 -10.99
C LYS A 89 0.78 -2.80 -12.21
N LYS A 90 1.77 -1.91 -12.30
CA LYS A 90 2.75 -1.89 -13.38
C LYS A 90 3.55 -3.19 -13.42
N ILE A 91 4.04 -3.66 -12.27
CA ILE A 91 4.74 -4.94 -12.16
C ILE A 91 3.83 -6.09 -12.61
N GLY A 92 2.59 -6.13 -12.12
CA GLY A 92 1.61 -7.15 -12.51
C GLY A 92 1.33 -7.17 -14.00
N LYS A 93 1.09 -6.01 -14.62
CA LYS A 93 0.84 -5.91 -16.07
C LYS A 93 2.06 -6.24 -16.91
N LYS A 94 3.25 -5.80 -16.51
CA LYS A 94 4.47 -5.93 -17.32
C LYS A 94 5.09 -7.32 -17.23
N TYR A 95 5.05 -7.93 -16.04
CA TYR A 95 5.77 -9.16 -15.76
C TYR A 95 4.86 -10.35 -15.45
N GLY A 96 3.55 -10.15 -15.37
CA GLY A 96 2.61 -11.21 -14.99
C GLY A 96 2.80 -11.69 -13.55
N VAL A 97 3.24 -10.80 -12.64
CA VAL A 97 3.56 -11.14 -11.24
C VAL A 97 2.74 -10.32 -10.25
N ASP A 98 2.09 -10.96 -9.28
CA ASP A 98 1.45 -10.25 -8.15
C ASP A 98 2.31 -10.33 -6.88
N ILE A 99 2.84 -9.18 -6.45
CA ILE A 99 3.59 -9.07 -5.20
C ILE A 99 2.61 -8.99 -4.03
N THR A 100 2.30 -10.15 -3.47
CA THR A 100 1.26 -10.33 -2.44
C THR A 100 1.56 -9.60 -1.12
N ASN A 101 2.85 -9.38 -0.81
CA ASN A 101 3.29 -8.75 0.43
C ASN A 101 3.94 -7.36 0.24
N ILE A 102 3.64 -6.64 -0.85
CA ILE A 102 4.33 -5.38 -1.19
C ILE A 102 4.30 -4.35 -0.04
N ILE A 103 3.20 -4.25 0.70
CA ILE A 103 3.07 -3.32 1.84
C ILE A 103 4.03 -3.68 2.96
N GLN A 104 4.17 -4.97 3.27
CA GLN A 104 5.11 -5.47 4.27
C GLN A 104 6.55 -5.21 3.83
N ALA A 105 6.88 -5.56 2.58
CA ALA A 105 8.21 -5.38 2.03
C ALA A 105 8.65 -3.91 2.01
N VAL A 106 7.76 -3.00 1.58
CA VAL A 106 8.01 -1.55 1.63
C VAL A 106 8.22 -1.06 3.07
N ALA A 107 7.41 -1.54 4.01
CA ALA A 107 7.53 -1.16 5.42
C ALA A 107 8.89 -1.54 6.02
N GLU A 108 9.33 -2.77 5.79
CA GLU A 108 10.63 -3.28 6.26
C GLU A 108 11.82 -2.51 5.67
N GLU A 109 11.76 -2.18 4.37
CA GLU A 109 12.84 -1.50 3.66
C GLU A 109 12.97 0.00 3.97
N ILE A 110 11.88 0.62 4.40
CA ILE A 110 11.82 2.04 4.76
C ILE A 110 11.97 2.23 6.28
N GLY A 111 11.79 1.17 7.08
CA GLY A 111 11.85 1.27 8.53
C GLY A 111 10.61 1.89 9.15
N LEU A 112 9.44 1.71 8.51
CA LEU A 112 8.14 2.14 9.03
C LEU A 112 7.30 0.92 9.44
N SER A 113 6.30 1.13 10.30
CA SER A 113 5.37 0.04 10.62
C SER A 113 4.52 -0.33 9.40
N LYS A 114 4.20 -1.62 9.26
CA LYS A 114 3.27 -2.12 8.23
C LYS A 114 1.97 -1.32 8.20
N SER A 115 1.40 -1.05 9.38
CA SER A 115 0.17 -0.26 9.51
C SER A 115 0.33 1.16 8.98
N SER A 116 1.49 1.80 9.16
CA SER A 116 1.74 3.13 8.61
C SER A 116 1.66 3.12 7.08
N ILE A 117 2.34 2.17 6.42
CA ILE A 117 2.28 2.03 4.97
C ILE A 117 0.86 1.66 4.51
N GLN A 118 0.19 0.76 5.22
CA GLN A 118 -1.20 0.39 4.95
C GLN A 118 -2.13 1.61 4.96
N TYR A 119 -2.01 2.49 5.96
CA TYR A 119 -2.81 3.72 6.02
C TYR A 119 -2.51 4.66 4.84
N MET A 120 -1.25 4.80 4.43
CA MET A 120 -0.90 5.61 3.26
C MET A 120 -1.54 5.08 1.98
N VAL A 121 -1.48 3.76 1.78
CA VAL A 121 -2.10 3.09 0.63
C VAL A 121 -3.62 3.27 0.65
N GLN A 122 -4.27 3.00 1.78
CA GLN A 122 -5.72 3.20 1.92
C GLN A 122 -6.13 4.65 1.71
N PHE A 123 -5.36 5.60 2.24
CA PHE A 123 -5.60 7.03 2.06
C PHE A 123 -5.67 7.39 0.57
N SER A 124 -4.69 6.91 -0.20
CA SER A 124 -4.61 7.17 -1.64
C SER A 124 -5.74 6.53 -2.44
N ALA A 125 -6.27 5.40 -1.98
CA ALA A 125 -7.39 4.71 -2.61
C ALA A 125 -8.74 5.38 -2.29
N MET A 126 -8.90 5.90 -1.07
CA MET A 126 -10.15 6.49 -0.61
C MET A 126 -10.37 7.92 -1.11
N LEU A 127 -9.32 8.74 -1.17
CA LEU A 127 -9.43 10.16 -1.48
C LEU A 127 -8.64 10.52 -2.75
N PRO A 128 -9.22 11.22 -3.75
CA PRO A 128 -8.44 11.71 -4.87
C PRO A 128 -7.50 12.84 -4.44
N LYS A 129 -6.33 12.96 -5.10
CA LYS A 129 -5.26 13.91 -4.71
C LYS A 129 -5.75 15.36 -4.58
N ASN A 130 -6.66 15.81 -5.45
CA ASN A 130 -7.18 17.18 -5.44
C ASN A 130 -8.08 17.50 -4.22
N LYS A 131 -8.59 16.47 -3.53
CA LYS A 131 -9.38 16.62 -2.29
C LYS A 131 -8.52 16.48 -1.03
N VAL A 132 -7.21 16.26 -1.17
CA VAL A 132 -6.30 16.22 -0.02
C VAL A 132 -6.06 17.63 0.50
N ARG A 133 -6.50 17.88 1.74
CA ARG A 133 -6.27 19.10 2.51
C ARG A 133 -5.04 18.96 3.39
N GLU A 134 -4.17 19.97 3.36
CA GLU A 134 -2.92 20.01 4.15
C GLU A 134 -3.20 20.41 5.61
N GLU A 135 -4.30 21.15 5.82
CA GLU A 135 -4.76 21.67 7.11
C GLU A 135 -5.27 20.56 8.02
N ILE A 136 -5.72 19.45 7.44
CA ILE A 136 -6.13 18.25 8.19
C ILE A 136 -4.87 17.47 8.58
N SER A 137 -4.68 17.30 9.89
CA SER A 137 -3.53 16.54 10.41
C SER A 137 -3.60 15.07 10.01
N TRP A 138 -2.43 14.42 9.91
CA TRP A 138 -2.37 13.00 9.52
C TRP A 138 -3.16 12.10 10.45
N GLY A 139 -3.10 12.34 11.77
CA GLY A 139 -3.86 11.57 12.74
C GLY A 139 -5.37 11.60 12.48
N LYS A 140 -5.92 12.73 12.02
CA LYS A 140 -7.35 12.81 11.65
C LYS A 140 -7.67 11.94 10.44
N TYR A 141 -6.83 11.98 9.41
CA TYR A 141 -6.98 11.08 8.25
C TYR A 141 -6.87 9.61 8.66
N GLN A 142 -5.91 9.25 9.53
CA GLN A 142 -5.72 7.87 9.99
C GLN A 142 -6.95 7.32 10.70
N GLU A 143 -7.60 8.12 11.57
CA GLU A 143 -8.84 7.71 12.21
C GLU A 143 -9.98 7.60 11.18
N ALA A 144 -10.12 8.57 10.28
CA ALA A 144 -11.19 8.57 9.27
C ALA A 144 -11.09 7.37 8.30
N ILE A 145 -9.88 6.96 7.90
CA ILE A 145 -9.65 5.83 6.98
C ILE A 145 -10.15 4.49 7.54
N GLN A 146 -10.36 4.38 8.85
CA GLN A 146 -10.95 3.17 9.45
C GLN A 146 -12.44 2.99 9.17
N LEU A 147 -13.10 3.95 8.49
CA LEU A 147 -14.45 3.77 7.98
C LEU A 147 -14.49 2.71 6.88
N ILE A 148 -15.49 1.83 6.95
CA ILE A 148 -15.60 0.67 6.05
C ILE A 148 -15.73 1.08 4.58
N ASN A 149 -16.36 2.22 4.30
CA ASN A 149 -16.61 2.64 2.93
C ASN A 149 -16.26 4.09 2.64
N LYS A 150 -16.19 4.40 1.34
CA LYS A 150 -15.78 5.69 0.82
C LYS A 150 -16.81 6.80 1.08
N THR A 151 -18.11 6.48 1.12
CA THR A 151 -19.17 7.47 1.37
C THR A 151 -19.06 8.05 2.77
N ASP A 152 -18.99 7.20 3.79
CA ASP A 152 -18.89 7.64 5.19
C ASP A 152 -17.56 8.34 5.43
N PHE A 153 -16.47 7.84 4.81
CA PHE A 153 -15.17 8.51 4.83
C PHE A 153 -15.26 9.95 4.32
N ASN A 154 -15.85 10.17 3.13
CA ASN A 154 -15.99 11.51 2.56
C ASN A 154 -16.86 12.42 3.45
N GLN A 155 -17.92 11.86 4.05
CA GLN A 155 -18.73 12.60 5.02
C GLN A 155 -17.91 12.99 6.24
N CYS A 156 -17.12 12.07 6.79
CA CYS A 156 -16.23 12.34 7.92
C CYS A 156 -15.24 13.47 7.61
N ILE A 157 -14.61 13.44 6.44
CA ILE A 157 -13.71 14.53 5.99
C ILE A 157 -14.48 15.86 5.91
N THR A 158 -15.70 15.88 5.38
CA THR A 158 -16.52 17.09 5.31
C THR A 158 -16.83 17.64 6.71
N LEU A 159 -17.15 16.79 7.67
CA LEU A 159 -17.40 17.19 9.06
C LEU A 159 -16.13 17.74 9.74
N ILE A 160 -14.97 17.19 9.43
CA ILE A 160 -13.68 17.71 9.89
C ILE A 160 -13.41 19.10 9.30
N GLU A 161 -13.63 19.28 7.99
CA GLU A 161 -13.45 20.57 7.30
C GLU A 161 -14.38 21.66 7.85
N LYS A 162 -15.63 21.31 8.18
CA LYS A 162 -16.59 22.22 8.83
C LYS A 162 -16.29 22.53 10.30
N GLY A 163 -15.32 21.84 10.90
CA GLY A 163 -15.01 21.96 12.32
C GLY A 163 -16.05 21.32 13.24
N GLU A 164 -16.91 20.44 12.72
CA GLU A 164 -17.87 19.65 13.50
C GLU A 164 -17.17 18.46 14.19
N LEU A 165 -16.09 17.94 13.60
CA LEU A 165 -15.20 16.95 14.21
C LEU A 165 -13.79 17.55 14.38
N LYS A 166 -13.49 18.05 15.58
CA LYS A 166 -12.27 18.82 15.87
C LYS A 166 -11.13 17.95 16.35
N THR A 167 -11.41 16.95 17.18
CA THR A 167 -10.40 16.12 17.84
C THR A 167 -10.33 14.71 17.25
N THR A 168 -9.18 14.04 17.39
CA THR A 168 -9.03 12.63 17.00
C THR A 168 -9.96 11.71 17.80
N LYS A 169 -10.28 12.06 19.04
CA LYS A 169 -11.25 11.31 19.87
C LYS A 169 -12.67 11.38 19.31
N GLU A 170 -13.13 12.57 18.90
CA GLU A 170 -14.44 12.76 18.26
C GLU A 170 -14.53 11.96 16.95
N ILE A 171 -13.49 12.03 16.11
CA ILE A 171 -13.42 11.29 14.85
C ILE A 171 -13.49 9.78 15.12
N ARG A 172 -12.72 9.27 16.10
CA ARG A 172 -12.75 7.85 16.46
C ARG A 172 -14.12 7.39 16.93
N ASN A 173 -14.80 8.20 17.73
CA ASN A 173 -16.17 7.90 18.19
C ASN A 173 -17.14 7.86 17.01
N TYR A 174 -17.07 8.83 16.11
CA TYR A 174 -17.86 8.87 14.88
C TYR A 174 -17.62 7.62 14.00
N VAL A 175 -16.35 7.24 13.80
CA VAL A 175 -15.96 6.05 13.03
C VAL A 175 -16.54 4.78 13.66
N ARG A 176 -16.40 4.61 14.98
CA ARG A 176 -16.94 3.46 15.72
C ARG A 176 -18.45 3.35 15.56
N GLN A 177 -19.16 4.47 15.72
CA GLN A 177 -20.61 4.52 15.56
C GLN A 177 -21.03 4.09 14.15
N LYS A 178 -20.46 4.71 13.10
CA LYS A 178 -20.80 4.40 11.70
C LYS A 178 -20.50 2.97 11.31
N ASN A 179 -19.37 2.43 11.77
CA ASN A 179 -19.01 1.04 11.50
C ASN A 179 -19.96 0.06 12.21
N ASN A 180 -20.45 0.39 13.41
CA ASN A 180 -21.44 -0.44 14.11
C ASN A 180 -22.80 -0.41 13.41
N GLU A 181 -23.29 0.77 13.02
CA GLU A 181 -24.57 0.94 12.28
C GLU A 181 -24.63 0.10 10.99
N ARG A 182 -23.48 -0.12 10.35
CA ARG A 182 -23.36 -0.95 9.14
C ARG A 182 -23.32 -2.43 9.40
N ARG A 183 -22.85 -2.88 10.56
CA ARG A 183 -22.76 -4.31 10.88
C ARG A 183 -24.11 -4.89 11.30
N THR A 184 -25.02 -4.03 11.72
CA THR A 184 -26.38 -4.38 12.16
C THR A 184 -27.41 -4.30 11.03
N LYS A 185 -27.00 -3.92 9.82
CA LYS A 185 -27.83 -3.90 8.60
C LYS A 185 -27.37 -4.99 7.65
#